data_AF-A0A5B7AI51-F1
#
_entry.id   AF-A0A5B7AI51-F1
#
_cell.length_a   1.000
_cell.length_b   1.000
_cell.length_c   1.000
_cell.angle_alpha   90.00
_cell.angle_beta   90.00
_cell.angle_gamma   90.00
#
_symmetry.space_group_name_H-M   'P 1'
#
loop_
_entity.id
_entity.type
_entity.pdbx_description
1 polymer ?
#
loop_
_entity_poly.entity_id
_entity_poly.type
_entity_poly.pdbx_seq_one_letter_code
_entity_poly.pdbx_strand_id
1 'polypeptide(L)'
;AFQRAMTLAGSEFLDNVRFHAKSWLPARSIVMECLAASRDVDPSGEIVVLTRFCPWKLHLFELEEEMKIDPPIKYALYQDDRSKHWRVQAVAISPDKFESRKPLPSQWRGLRDDELSKEAEIPGCVFVHMSGFIGGNQSYEGALAMAKAGLKL
;
A
#
# COMPACT_ATOMS: atom_id res chain seq x y z
N ALA A 1 -9.68 -1.34 -40.82
CA ALA A 1 -8.61 -1.37 -39.81
C ALA A 1 -8.46 -0.03 -39.09
N PHE A 2 -8.16 1.07 -39.80
CA PHE A 2 -7.94 2.41 -39.21
C PHE A 2 -9.07 2.92 -38.29
N GLN A 3 -10.34 2.84 -38.72
CA GLN A 3 -11.48 3.28 -37.89
C GLN A 3 -11.57 2.52 -36.55
N ARG A 4 -11.31 1.20 -36.56
CA ARG A 4 -11.29 0.40 -35.32
C ARG A 4 -10.13 0.81 -34.40
N ALA A 5 -8.96 1.11 -34.96
CA ALA A 5 -7.82 1.61 -34.20
C ALA A 5 -8.11 3.00 -33.58
N MET A 6 -8.76 3.90 -34.32
CA MET A 6 -9.19 5.20 -33.79
C MET A 6 -10.21 5.07 -32.67
N THR A 7 -11.19 4.18 -32.80
CA THR A 7 -12.16 3.91 -31.73
C THR A 7 -11.47 3.40 -30.47
N LEU A 8 -10.55 2.43 -30.60
CA LEU A 8 -9.80 1.89 -29.47
C LEU A 8 -8.97 2.99 -28.77
N ALA A 9 -8.17 3.73 -29.53
CA ALA A 9 -7.35 4.82 -28.98
C ALA A 9 -8.22 5.91 -28.33
N GLY A 10 -9.38 6.24 -28.93
CA GLY A 10 -10.33 7.19 -28.37
C GLY A 10 -10.93 6.69 -27.05
N SER A 11 -11.29 5.41 -26.95
CA SER A 11 -11.79 4.84 -25.69
C SER A 11 -10.71 4.81 -24.61
N GLU A 12 -9.49 4.41 -24.92
CA GLU A 12 -8.38 4.39 -23.98
C GLU A 12 -8.06 5.80 -23.45
N PHE A 13 -8.07 6.80 -24.34
CA PHE A 13 -7.88 8.19 -23.94
C PHE A 13 -8.98 8.66 -22.98
N LEU A 14 -10.25 8.44 -23.32
CA LEU A 14 -11.37 8.84 -22.46
C LEU A 14 -11.35 8.13 -21.11
N ASP A 15 -10.99 6.85 -21.08
CA ASP A 15 -10.90 6.08 -19.85
C ASP A 15 -9.75 6.59 -18.97
N ASN A 16 -8.60 6.95 -19.54
CA ASN A 16 -7.51 7.60 -18.82
C ASN A 16 -7.92 8.97 -18.26
N VAL A 17 -8.56 9.83 -19.06
CA VAL A 17 -9.05 11.14 -18.59
C VAL A 17 -10.03 10.97 -17.44
N ARG A 18 -10.97 10.03 -17.56
CA ARG A 18 -11.93 9.72 -16.48
C ARG A 18 -11.25 9.19 -15.24
N PHE A 19 -10.26 8.30 -15.37
CA PHE A 19 -9.49 7.79 -14.26
C PHE A 19 -8.75 8.91 -13.51
N HIS A 20 -8.07 9.79 -14.24
CA HIS A 20 -7.36 10.91 -13.62
C HIS A 20 -8.32 11.88 -12.91
N ALA A 21 -9.41 12.26 -13.58
CA ALA A 21 -10.37 13.21 -13.03
C ALA A 21 -11.16 12.66 -11.83
N LYS A 22 -11.56 11.39 -11.87
CA LYS A 22 -12.50 10.81 -10.88
C LYS A 22 -11.85 9.98 -9.79
N SER A 23 -10.64 9.45 -10.03
CA SER A 23 -9.97 8.54 -9.10
C SER A 23 -8.63 9.10 -8.64
N TRP A 24 -7.73 9.46 -9.56
CA TRP A 24 -6.38 9.88 -9.18
C TRP A 24 -6.35 11.25 -8.51
N LEU A 25 -6.94 12.30 -9.09
CA LEU A 25 -6.93 13.65 -8.49
C LEU A 25 -7.57 13.69 -7.11
N PRO A 26 -8.77 13.11 -6.88
CA PRO A 26 -9.37 13.07 -5.54
C PRO A 26 -8.52 12.28 -4.52
N ALA A 27 -7.72 11.30 -4.97
CA ALA A 27 -6.92 10.48 -4.09
C ALA A 27 -5.89 11.28 -3.29
N ARG A 28 -5.39 12.40 -3.83
CA ARG A 28 -4.41 13.24 -3.14
C ARG A 28 -4.88 13.69 -1.76
N SER A 29 -6.12 14.18 -1.67
CA SER A 29 -6.70 14.64 -0.40
C SER A 29 -6.76 13.52 0.65
N ILE A 30 -7.15 12.31 0.23
CA ILE A 30 -7.20 11.13 1.09
C ILE A 30 -5.82 10.79 1.63
N VAL A 31 -4.81 10.73 0.75
CA VAL A 31 -3.44 10.38 1.14
C VAL A 31 -2.87 11.42 2.10
N MET A 32 -3.12 12.71 1.84
CA MET A 32 -2.71 13.80 2.71
C MET A 32 -3.32 13.69 4.12
N GLU A 33 -4.62 13.41 4.21
CA GLU A 33 -5.31 13.19 5.49
C GLU A 33 -4.74 11.97 6.23
N CYS A 34 -4.50 10.86 5.51
CA CYS A 34 -3.95 9.65 6.10
C CYS A 34 -2.50 9.86 6.59
N LEU A 35 -1.69 10.65 5.86
CA LEU A 35 -0.35 11.04 6.27
C LEU A 35 -0.35 11.91 7.53
N ALA A 36 -1.27 12.87 7.63
CA ALA A 36 -1.41 13.70 8.82
C ALA A 36 -1.77 12.88 10.08
N ALA A 37 -2.52 11.79 9.91
CA ALA A 37 -2.92 10.88 10.98
C ALA A 37 -1.93 9.73 11.24
N SER A 38 -0.80 9.65 10.53
CA SER A 38 0.11 8.48 10.61
C SER A 38 0.66 8.25 12.02
N ARG A 39 0.95 9.32 12.76
CA ARG A 39 1.45 9.25 14.14
C ARG A 39 0.42 8.76 15.14
N ASP A 40 -0.87 8.92 14.85
CA ASP A 40 -1.96 8.37 15.67
C ASP A 40 -2.10 6.85 15.47
N VAL A 41 -1.73 6.35 14.28
CA VAL A 41 -1.71 4.91 13.95
C VAL A 41 -0.51 4.21 14.59
N ASP A 42 0.68 4.79 14.40
CA ASP A 42 1.92 4.30 14.96
C ASP A 42 2.84 5.47 15.35
N PRO A 43 3.37 5.52 16.58
CA PRO A 43 4.18 6.63 17.04
C PRO A 43 5.43 6.94 16.20
N SER A 44 5.95 5.98 15.42
CA SER A 44 7.07 6.25 14.49
C SER A 44 6.68 7.18 13.35
N GLY A 45 5.39 7.22 12.99
CA GLY A 45 4.89 7.88 11.79
C GLY A 45 5.22 7.15 10.48
N GLU A 46 5.85 5.96 10.52
CA GLU A 46 6.31 5.23 9.33
C GLU A 46 5.26 4.29 8.72
N ILE A 47 4.05 4.27 9.30
CA ILE A 47 2.91 3.45 8.85
C ILE A 47 1.74 4.37 8.53
N VAL A 48 1.19 4.22 7.33
CA VAL A 48 -0.03 4.93 6.91
C VAL A 48 -1.17 3.94 6.72
N VAL A 49 -2.37 4.31 7.16
CA VAL A 49 -3.60 3.52 6.95
C VAL A 49 -4.49 4.31 6.01
N LEU A 50 -4.78 3.75 4.83
CA LEU A 50 -5.72 4.33 3.89
C LEU A 50 -7.13 3.97 4.32
N THR A 51 -7.92 4.98 4.69
CA THR A 51 -9.33 4.83 5.11
C THR A 51 -10.21 4.22 4.03
N ARG A 52 -9.83 4.41 2.77
CA ARG A 52 -10.40 3.75 1.59
C ARG A 52 -9.29 3.52 0.56
N PHE A 53 -9.39 2.42 -0.19
CA PHE A 53 -8.45 2.17 -1.27
C PHE A 53 -8.54 3.28 -2.33
N CYS A 54 -7.38 3.81 -2.72
CA CYS A 54 -7.24 4.80 -3.77
C CYS A 54 -5.85 4.70 -4.42
N PRO A 55 -5.63 5.28 -5.61
CA PRO A 55 -4.28 5.42 -6.17
C PRO A 55 -3.42 6.29 -5.23
N TRP A 56 -2.55 5.67 -4.44
CA TRP A 56 -1.83 6.38 -3.37
C TRP A 56 -0.34 6.58 -3.66
N LYS A 57 0.30 5.70 -4.43
CA LYS A 57 1.77 5.62 -4.53
C LYS A 57 2.42 6.94 -4.94
N LEU A 58 2.01 7.49 -6.09
CA LEU A 58 2.63 8.73 -6.60
C LEU A 58 2.36 9.92 -5.67
N HIS A 59 1.11 10.06 -5.19
CA HIS A 59 0.75 11.10 -4.22
C HIS A 59 1.56 10.99 -2.93
N LEU A 60 1.83 9.77 -2.44
CA LEU A 60 2.64 9.58 -1.25
C LEU A 60 4.03 10.20 -1.42
N PHE A 61 4.72 9.92 -2.53
CA PHE A 61 6.06 10.47 -2.77
C PHE A 61 6.04 12.00 -2.85
N GLU A 62 5.09 12.59 -3.58
CA GLU A 62 4.96 14.04 -3.69
C GLU A 62 4.64 14.70 -2.34
N LEU A 63 3.71 14.11 -1.58
CA LEU A 63 3.29 14.64 -0.29
C LEU A 63 4.34 14.48 0.80
N GLU A 64 5.14 13.41 0.79
CA GLU A 64 6.26 13.26 1.71
C GLU A 64 7.27 14.40 1.56
N GLU A 65 7.56 14.82 0.33
CA GLU A 65 8.44 15.97 0.04
C GLU A 65 7.78 17.29 0.46
N GLU A 66 6.54 17.54 0.06
CA GLU A 66 5.81 18.78 0.36
C GLU A 66 5.58 19.00 1.85
N MET A 67 5.20 17.94 2.57
CA MET A 67 4.91 17.97 4.00
C MET A 67 6.17 17.75 4.86
N LYS A 68 7.33 17.51 4.25
CA LYS A 68 8.61 17.24 4.91
C LYS A 68 8.51 16.08 5.91
N ILE A 69 7.92 14.98 5.48
CA ILE A 69 7.74 13.77 6.29
C ILE A 69 9.11 13.12 6.51
N ASP A 70 9.53 13.06 7.77
CA ASP A 70 10.74 12.38 8.22
C ASP A 70 10.48 11.74 9.61
N PRO A 71 10.70 10.42 9.79
CA PRO A 71 11.11 9.44 8.77
C PRO A 71 10.03 9.17 7.71
N PRO A 72 10.42 8.73 6.50
CA PRO A 72 9.47 8.44 5.42
C PRO A 72 8.62 7.19 5.69
N ILE A 73 7.45 7.10 5.07
CA ILE A 73 6.54 5.96 5.23
C ILE A 73 7.19 4.68 4.69
N LYS A 74 7.15 3.61 5.49
CA LYS A 74 7.65 2.27 5.10
C LYS A 74 6.52 1.34 4.70
N TYR A 75 5.34 1.46 5.32
CA TYR A 75 4.21 0.58 5.07
C TYR A 75 2.89 1.34 4.87
N ALA A 76 2.14 0.96 3.84
CA ALA A 76 0.77 1.38 3.60
C ALA A 76 -0.20 0.23 3.85
N LEU A 77 -1.22 0.47 4.67
CA LEU A 77 -2.26 -0.49 5.02
C LEU A 77 -3.57 -0.08 4.38
N TYR A 78 -4.30 -1.04 3.83
CA TYR A 78 -5.62 -0.82 3.26
C TYR A 78 -6.42 -2.11 3.18
N GLN A 79 -7.73 -2.00 3.27
CA GLN A 79 -8.60 -3.15 3.08
C GLN A 79 -8.78 -3.45 1.58
N ASP A 80 -8.68 -4.73 1.23
CA ASP A 80 -8.98 -5.26 -0.10
C ASP A 80 -10.50 -5.34 -0.29
N ASP A 81 -11.02 -4.65 -1.30
CA ASP A 81 -12.47 -4.54 -1.50
C ASP A 81 -13.17 -5.88 -1.76
N ARG A 82 -12.46 -6.85 -2.34
CA ARG A 82 -13.00 -8.16 -2.76
C ARG A 82 -12.99 -9.17 -1.61
N SER A 83 -11.84 -9.34 -0.98
CA SER A 83 -11.65 -10.33 0.09
C SER A 83 -11.99 -9.81 1.48
N LYS A 84 -12.10 -8.49 1.65
CA LYS A 84 -12.20 -7.79 2.95
C LYS A 84 -11.01 -8.00 3.88
N HIS A 85 -9.97 -8.68 3.42
CA HIS A 85 -8.70 -8.80 4.12
C HIS A 85 -7.90 -7.51 4.01
N TRP A 86 -7.00 -7.30 4.95
CA TRP A 86 -6.11 -6.15 5.00
C TRP A 86 -4.80 -6.46 4.31
N ARG A 87 -4.30 -5.50 3.54
CA ARG A 87 -2.98 -5.52 2.91
C ARG A 87 -2.00 -4.75 3.77
N VAL A 88 -0.77 -5.25 3.79
CA VAL A 88 0.42 -4.54 4.27
C VAL A 88 1.35 -4.42 3.08
N GLN A 89 1.47 -3.23 2.49
CA GLN A 89 2.31 -3.02 1.32
C GLN A 89 3.53 -2.18 1.69
N ALA A 90 4.72 -2.69 1.39
CA ALA A 90 5.95 -1.95 1.56
C ALA A 90 6.06 -0.86 0.49
N VAL A 91 6.46 0.34 0.92
CA VAL A 91 6.65 1.48 0.02
C VAL A 91 7.98 1.31 -0.71
N ALA A 92 7.99 1.57 -2.02
CA ALA A 92 9.21 1.50 -2.84
C ALA A 92 10.20 2.62 -2.48
N ILE A 93 11.49 2.44 -2.77
CA ILE A 93 12.49 3.50 -2.59
C ILE A 93 12.27 4.68 -3.55
N SER A 94 11.66 4.44 -4.71
CA SER A 94 11.23 5.45 -5.67
C SER A 94 10.06 4.94 -6.53
N PRO A 95 9.27 5.82 -7.18
CA PRO A 95 8.09 5.42 -7.95
C PRO A 95 8.36 4.42 -9.09
N ASP A 96 9.57 4.43 -9.63
CA ASP A 96 10.04 3.66 -10.79
C ASP A 96 10.79 2.37 -10.41
N LYS A 97 10.98 2.09 -9.11
CA LYS A 97 11.73 0.93 -8.63
C LYS A 97 10.86 -0.10 -7.92
N PHE A 98 11.25 -1.36 -8.02
CA PHE A 98 10.60 -2.48 -7.31
C PHE A 98 11.16 -2.70 -5.89
N GLU A 99 12.33 -2.13 -5.60
CA GLU A 99 12.96 -2.25 -4.28
C GLU A 99 12.16 -1.48 -3.23
N SER A 100 11.86 -2.13 -2.11
CA SER A 100 11.09 -1.57 -1.00
C SER A 100 12.02 -0.88 0.00
N ARG A 101 11.60 0.26 0.57
CA ARG A 101 12.29 0.96 1.67
C ARG A 101 12.54 0.02 2.86
N LYS A 102 11.53 -0.79 3.17
CA LYS A 102 11.60 -1.87 4.16
C LYS A 102 10.71 -3.03 3.70
N PRO A 103 11.24 -4.03 2.97
CA PRO A 103 10.46 -5.21 2.64
C PRO A 103 10.05 -5.93 3.92
N LEU A 104 8.93 -6.66 3.89
CA LEU A 104 8.51 -7.51 5.00
C LEU A 104 9.62 -8.53 5.37
N PRO A 105 9.72 -8.93 6.64
CA PRO A 105 10.77 -9.81 7.16
C PRO A 105 11.04 -11.02 6.29
N SER A 106 12.32 -11.36 6.06
CA SER A 106 12.73 -12.47 5.18
C SER A 106 12.15 -13.80 5.62
N GLN A 107 12.06 -14.04 6.93
CA GLN A 107 11.49 -15.26 7.51
C GLN A 107 10.00 -15.46 7.19
N TRP A 108 9.26 -14.39 6.84
CA TRP A 108 7.85 -14.50 6.46
C TRP A 108 7.64 -14.75 4.96
N ARG A 109 8.64 -14.46 4.14
CA ARG A 109 8.48 -14.38 2.68
C ARG A 109 8.17 -15.75 2.08
N GLY A 110 7.08 -15.82 1.31
CA GLY A 110 6.60 -17.07 0.74
C GLY A 110 5.69 -17.88 1.66
N LEU A 111 5.62 -17.56 2.95
CA LEU A 111 4.73 -18.23 3.90
C LEU A 111 3.30 -17.72 3.76
N ARG A 112 2.35 -18.58 4.16
CA ARG A 112 0.91 -18.33 4.07
C ARG A 112 0.17 -18.89 5.29
N ASP A 113 -1.03 -18.36 5.50
CA ASP A 113 -2.03 -18.91 6.43
C ASP A 113 -1.45 -19.24 7.83
N ASP A 114 -1.69 -20.44 8.36
CA ASP A 114 -1.25 -20.86 9.70
C ASP A 114 0.27 -20.92 9.86
N GLU A 115 1.00 -21.25 8.80
CA GLU A 115 2.46 -21.31 8.83
C GLU A 115 3.05 -19.92 9.05
N LEU A 116 2.55 -18.93 8.29
CA LEU A 116 2.91 -17.53 8.48
C LEU A 116 2.45 -17.01 9.84
N SER A 117 1.23 -17.37 10.27
CA SER A 117 0.70 -16.91 11.56
C SER A 117 1.53 -17.40 12.74
N LYS A 118 2.06 -18.63 12.65
CA LYS A 118 2.97 -19.19 13.65
C LYS A 118 4.34 -18.51 13.62
N GLU A 119 4.94 -18.38 12.44
CA GLU A 119 6.26 -17.76 12.28
C GLU A 119 6.28 -16.27 12.66
N ALA A 120 5.21 -15.54 12.35
CA ALA A 120 5.06 -14.13 12.70
C ALA A 120 4.57 -13.89 14.13
N GLU A 121 4.10 -14.94 14.82
CA GLU A 121 3.37 -14.85 16.09
C GLU A 121 2.17 -13.88 16.02
N ILE A 122 1.55 -13.76 14.84
CA ILE A 122 0.41 -12.88 14.57
C ILE A 122 -0.73 -13.72 13.97
N PRO A 123 -1.90 -13.79 14.60
CA PRO A 123 -3.01 -14.58 14.08
C PRO A 123 -3.60 -13.99 12.80
N GLY A 124 -4.23 -14.85 12.00
CA GLY A 124 -4.99 -14.45 10.82
C GLY A 124 -4.15 -13.95 9.65
N CYS A 125 -2.86 -14.27 9.61
CA CYS A 125 -2.02 -13.95 8.45
C CYS A 125 -2.51 -14.71 7.21
N VAL A 126 -2.49 -14.07 6.05
CA VAL A 126 -2.95 -14.66 4.78
C VAL A 126 -1.76 -15.06 3.91
N PHE A 127 -0.82 -14.15 3.69
CA PHE A 127 0.43 -14.43 2.96
C PHE A 127 1.45 -13.29 3.10
N VAL A 128 2.70 -13.58 2.73
CA VAL A 128 3.71 -12.58 2.35
C VAL A 128 4.34 -12.99 1.02
N HIS A 129 4.44 -12.06 0.07
CA HIS A 129 5.09 -12.31 -1.22
C HIS A 129 6.57 -12.64 -1.05
N MET A 130 7.15 -13.44 -1.95
CA MET A 130 8.55 -13.91 -1.86
C MET A 130 9.58 -12.77 -1.78
N SER A 131 9.31 -11.62 -2.40
CA SER A 131 10.20 -10.44 -2.28
C SER A 131 9.89 -9.54 -1.07
N GLY A 132 8.81 -9.80 -0.34
CA GLY A 132 8.39 -9.02 0.82
C GLY A 132 7.72 -7.68 0.51
N PHE A 133 7.41 -7.37 -0.75
CA PHE A 133 6.79 -6.09 -1.12
C PHE A 133 5.33 -5.95 -0.63
N ILE A 134 4.65 -7.06 -0.38
CA ILE A 134 3.27 -7.09 0.09
C ILE A 134 3.00 -8.33 0.93
N GLY A 135 2.15 -8.17 1.92
CA GLY A 135 1.51 -9.24 2.67
C GLY A 135 0.06 -8.91 2.98
N GLY A 136 -0.59 -9.77 3.74
CA GLY A 136 -1.94 -9.50 4.20
C GLY A 136 -2.34 -10.29 5.42
N ASN A 137 -3.35 -9.76 6.10
CA ASN A 137 -3.98 -10.33 7.29
C ASN A 137 -5.49 -10.23 7.16
N GLN A 138 -6.23 -11.09 7.84
CA GLN A 138 -7.69 -11.07 7.84
C GLN A 138 -8.26 -9.82 8.54
N SER A 139 -7.56 -9.27 9.54
CA SER A 139 -8.01 -8.10 10.31
C SER A 139 -7.08 -6.89 10.18
N TYR A 140 -7.62 -5.73 10.56
CA TYR A 140 -6.86 -4.48 10.63
C TYR A 140 -5.74 -4.59 11.66
N GLU A 141 -6.08 -5.10 12.84
CA GLU A 141 -5.17 -5.22 13.98
C GLU A 141 -4.01 -6.15 13.65
N GLY A 142 -4.27 -7.25 12.95
CA GLY A 142 -3.25 -8.19 12.50
C GLY A 142 -2.35 -7.57 11.42
N ALA A 143 -2.90 -6.83 10.46
CA ALA A 143 -2.10 -6.10 9.47
C ALA A 143 -1.22 -5.03 10.10
N LEU A 144 -1.75 -4.29 11.09
CA LEU A 144 -1.00 -3.31 11.86
C LEU A 144 0.12 -3.97 12.68
N ALA A 145 -0.16 -5.12 13.31
CA ALA A 145 0.85 -5.89 14.01
C ALA A 145 1.97 -6.35 13.07
N MET A 146 1.63 -6.84 11.87
CA MET A 146 2.61 -7.25 10.87
C MET A 146 3.50 -6.08 10.44
N ALA A 147 2.92 -4.91 10.18
CA ALA A 147 3.69 -3.71 9.81
C ALA A 147 4.61 -3.26 10.96
N LYS A 148 4.11 -3.21 12.19
CA LYS A 148 4.89 -2.85 13.39
C LYS A 148 6.04 -3.82 13.66
N ALA A 149 5.83 -5.12 13.47
CA ALA A 149 6.88 -6.11 13.58
C ALA A 149 7.88 -6.01 12.43
N GLY A 150 7.43 -5.74 11.19
CA GLY A 150 8.30 -5.50 10.03
C GLY A 150 9.21 -4.28 10.14
N LEU A 151 8.85 -3.27 10.96
CA LEU A 151 9.73 -2.16 11.29
C LEU A 151 10.90 -2.57 12.19
N LYS A 152 10.73 -3.61 13.01
CA LYS A 152 11.69 -4.02 14.05
C LYS A 152 12.59 -5.19 13.63
N LEU A 153 12.05 -6.11 12.85
CA LEU A 153 12.72 -7.30 12.29
C LEU A 153 13.40 -6.95 10.96
#